data_AF-A0A0G0QYG7-F1
#
_entry.id   AF-A0A0G0QYG7-F1
#
_cell.length_a   1.000
_cell.length_b   1.000
_cell.length_c   1.000
_cell.angle_alpha   90.00
_cell.angle_beta   90.00
_cell.angle_gamma   90.00
#
_symmetry.space_group_name_H-M   'P 1'
#
loop_
_entity.id
_entity.type
_entity.pdbx_description
1 polymer ?
#
loop_
_entity_poly.entity_id
_entity_poly.type
_entity_poly.pdbx_seq_one_letter_code
_entity_poly.pdbx_strand_id
1 'polypeptide(L)'
;MQFQYPEDREFFANLLAGGDVKKLESEFSECFDFRHPAIKRWEFNKVKKKLLKELVDKYGGKCQLRIHPDCSKDGKFEPDHIIPLSTNELNKKLRHMARTSTEKVPAQSFGSNDIKNLTLSCKRCNAFKKHHIIISR
;
A
#
# COMPACT_ATOMS: atom_id res chain seq x y z
N MET A 1 4.25 -3.55 16.11
CA MET A 1 3.09 -3.49 15.18
C MET A 1 1.89 -4.10 15.86
N GLN A 2 0.68 -3.53 15.74
CA GLN A 2 -0.53 -4.05 16.37
C GLN A 2 -1.58 -4.37 15.31
N PHE A 3 -1.49 -5.56 14.73
CA PHE A 3 -2.53 -6.06 13.83
C PHE A 3 -3.80 -6.38 14.61
N GLN A 4 -4.96 -6.02 14.07
CA GLN A 4 -6.24 -6.39 14.66
C GLN A 4 -6.45 -7.91 14.65
N TYR A 5 -5.93 -8.59 13.63
CA TYR A 5 -6.05 -10.03 13.47
C TYR A 5 -4.69 -10.66 13.15
N PRO A 6 -4.35 -11.82 13.74
CA PRO A 6 -3.08 -12.50 13.50
C PRO A 6 -2.83 -12.89 12.03
N GLU A 7 -3.87 -13.25 11.28
CA GLU A 7 -3.72 -13.69 9.88
C GLU A 7 -3.26 -12.54 8.97
N ASP A 8 -3.54 -11.29 9.34
CA ASP A 8 -3.02 -10.13 8.60
C ASP A 8 -1.50 -10.04 8.75
N ARG A 9 -0.96 -10.32 9.95
CA ARG A 9 0.49 -10.35 10.20
C ARG A 9 1.17 -11.42 9.36
N GLU A 10 0.59 -12.62 9.30
CA GLU A 10 1.09 -13.72 8.48
C GLU A 10 1.03 -13.39 6.98
N PHE A 11 -0.07 -12.79 6.53
CA PHE A 11 -0.20 -12.34 5.14
C PHE A 11 0.91 -11.36 4.75
N PHE A 12 1.16 -10.34 5.58
CA PHE A 12 2.21 -9.37 5.30
C PHE A 12 3.62 -9.96 5.44
N ALA A 13 3.84 -10.89 6.37
CA ALA A 13 5.12 -11.61 6.49
C ALA A 13 5.43 -12.41 5.22
N ASN A 14 4.43 -13.13 4.69
CA ASN A 14 4.56 -13.85 3.42
C ASN A 14 4.80 -12.90 2.24
N LEU A 15 4.06 -11.79 2.19
CA LEU A 15 4.10 -10.85 1.09
C LEU A 15 5.41 -10.04 1.02
N LEU A 16 5.91 -9.55 2.17
CA LEU A 16 7.04 -8.61 2.24
C LEU A 16 8.36 -9.28 2.64
N ALA A 17 8.29 -10.31 3.48
CA ALA A 17 9.44 -10.89 4.15
C ALA A 17 9.63 -12.39 3.84
N GLY A 18 8.93 -12.94 2.85
CA GLY A 18 9.05 -14.35 2.45
C GLY A 18 8.59 -15.34 3.52
N GLY A 19 7.71 -14.92 4.43
CA GLY A 19 7.19 -15.73 5.53
C GLY A 19 7.90 -15.48 6.86
N ASP A 20 8.99 -14.71 6.88
CA ASP A 20 9.70 -14.40 8.12
C ASP A 20 9.05 -13.24 8.89
N VAL A 21 8.39 -13.58 9.98
CA VAL A 21 7.70 -12.64 10.87
C VAL A 21 8.68 -11.71 11.61
N LYS A 22 9.86 -12.19 11.98
CA LYS A 22 10.87 -11.36 12.65
C LYS A 22 11.42 -10.31 11.70
N LYS A 23 11.68 -10.71 10.45
CA LYS A 23 12.10 -9.80 9.38
C LYS A 23 11.04 -8.76 9.07
N LEU A 24 9.75 -9.14 9.06
CA LEU A 24 8.65 -8.18 8.94
C LEU A 24 8.71 -7.10 10.03
N GLU A 25 8.96 -7.50 11.28
CA GLU A 25 9.05 -6.59 12.42
C GLU A 25 10.28 -5.70 12.41
N SER A 26 11.44 -6.24 12.04
CA SER A 26 12.69 -5.48 12.05
C SER A 26 12.84 -4.55 10.86
N GLU A 27 12.47 -4.99 9.65
CA GLU A 27 12.76 -4.25 8.41
C GLU A 27 11.58 -3.41 7.91
N PHE A 28 10.35 -3.85 8.18
CA PHE A 28 9.14 -3.25 7.60
C PHE A 28 8.23 -2.58 8.63
N SER A 29 8.62 -2.50 9.91
CA SER A 29 7.79 -1.88 10.95
C SER A 29 7.38 -0.44 10.63
N GLU A 30 8.28 0.35 10.04
CA GLU A 30 8.01 1.73 9.61
C GLU A 30 7.00 1.82 8.47
N CYS A 31 6.76 0.74 7.73
CA CYS A 31 5.75 0.69 6.67
C CYS A 31 4.33 0.58 7.21
N PHE A 32 4.14 0.38 8.53
CA PHE A 32 2.83 0.22 9.16
C PHE A 32 2.47 1.40 10.07
N ASP A 33 1.22 1.81 10.00
CA ASP A 33 0.57 2.80 10.86
C ASP A 33 -0.92 2.44 10.99
N PHE A 34 -1.31 1.97 12.18
CA PHE A 34 -2.67 1.49 12.45
C PHE A 34 -3.64 2.62 12.86
N ARG A 35 -3.19 3.90 12.88
CA ARG A 35 -4.06 5.05 13.15
C ARG A 35 -5.18 5.18 12.12
N HIS A 36 -6.21 5.96 12.44
CA HIS A 36 -7.36 6.14 11.56
C HIS A 36 -6.95 6.65 10.16
N PRO A 37 -7.44 6.06 9.06
CA PRO A 37 -7.01 6.40 7.70
C PRO A 37 -7.19 7.87 7.32
N ALA A 38 -8.19 8.55 7.88
CA ALA A 38 -8.42 9.98 7.63
C ALA A 38 -7.25 10.86 8.07
N ILE A 39 -6.64 10.54 9.22
CA ILE A 39 -5.48 11.27 9.76
C ILE A 39 -4.30 11.11 8.80
N LYS A 40 -4.00 9.86 8.41
CA LYS A 40 -2.91 9.54 7.49
C LYS A 40 -3.11 10.19 6.11
N ARG A 41 -4.33 10.22 5.58
CA ARG A 41 -4.63 10.89 4.30
C ARG A 41 -4.40 12.40 4.38
N TRP A 42 -4.82 13.03 5.48
CA TRP A 42 -4.60 14.45 5.70
C TRP A 42 -3.11 14.78 5.81
N GLU A 43 -2.34 14.01 6.58
CA GLU A 43 -0.88 14.15 6.68
C GLU A 43 -0.22 13.98 5.30
N PHE A 44 -0.56 12.91 4.59
CA PHE A 44 -0.03 12.62 3.26
C PHE A 44 -0.28 13.75 2.27
N ASN A 45 -1.49 14.31 2.25
CA ASN A 45 -1.84 15.38 1.31
C ASN A 45 -0.98 16.63 1.50
N LYS A 46 -0.49 16.91 2.72
CA LYS A 46 0.42 18.02 2.98
C LYS A 46 1.81 17.80 2.40
N VAL A 47 2.30 16.55 2.44
CA VAL A 47 3.67 16.19 2.03
C VAL A 47 3.76 15.59 0.63
N LYS A 48 2.62 15.28 -0.02
CA LYS A 48 2.54 14.56 -1.31
C LYS A 48 3.43 15.15 -2.40
N LYS A 49 3.47 16.47 -2.54
CA LYS A 49 4.30 17.15 -3.56
C LYS A 49 5.79 16.94 -3.32
N LYS A 50 6.22 17.02 -2.05
CA LYS A 50 7.61 16.78 -1.64
C LYS A 50 8.00 15.33 -1.90
N LEU A 51 7.16 14.39 -1.44
CA LEU A 51 7.36 12.96 -1.65
C LEU A 51 7.43 12.59 -3.14
N LEU A 52 6.58 13.19 -3.97
CA LEU A 52 6.65 12.97 -5.42
C LEU A 52 8.00 13.37 -5.99
N LYS A 53 8.53 14.53 -5.60
CA LYS A 53 9.86 14.98 -6.03
C LYS A 53 10.94 13.98 -5.60
N GLU A 54 10.96 13.61 -4.32
CA GLU A 54 11.93 12.65 -3.78
C GLU A 54 11.87 11.29 -4.50
N LEU A 55 10.68 10.80 -4.82
CA LEU A 55 10.50 9.54 -5.54
C LEU A 55 10.89 9.64 -7.01
N VAL A 56 10.62 10.77 -7.68
CA VAL A 56 11.07 11.02 -9.06
C VAL A 56 12.59 11.05 -9.12
N ASP A 57 13.22 11.76 -8.18
CA ASP A 57 14.68 11.85 -8.09
C ASP A 57 15.29 10.45 -7.80
N LYS A 58 14.69 9.68 -6.88
CA LYS A 58 15.13 8.32 -6.52
C LYS A 58 15.02 7.33 -7.68
N TYR A 59 13.93 7.39 -8.45
CA TYR A 59 13.61 6.37 -9.45
C TYR A 59 13.80 6.85 -10.90
N GLY A 60 14.37 8.03 -11.10
CA GLY A 60 14.67 8.60 -12.42
C GLY A 60 13.44 8.75 -13.31
N GLY A 61 12.29 9.11 -12.73
CA GLY A 61 11.04 9.28 -13.48
C GLY A 61 10.51 7.99 -14.14
N LYS A 62 10.83 6.81 -13.60
CA LYS A 62 10.32 5.52 -14.10
C LYS A 62 9.30 4.94 -13.14
N CYS A 63 8.18 4.44 -13.69
CA CYS A 63 7.22 3.69 -12.88
C CYS A 63 7.88 2.41 -12.33
N GLN A 64 7.75 2.21 -11.03
CA GLN A 64 8.29 1.05 -10.33
C GLN A 64 7.30 -0.12 -10.29
N LEU A 65 5.99 0.15 -10.41
CA LEU A 65 4.99 -0.92 -10.42
C LEU A 65 5.10 -1.83 -11.65
N ARG A 66 5.21 -1.26 -12.87
CA ARG A 66 5.36 -1.99 -14.14
C ARG A 66 4.35 -3.14 -14.38
N ILE A 67 3.15 -3.05 -13.81
CA ILE A 67 2.12 -4.10 -13.86
C ILE A 67 1.08 -3.94 -14.98
N HIS A 68 1.10 -2.85 -15.73
CA HIS A 68 0.12 -2.57 -16.80
C HIS A 68 0.82 -2.48 -18.17
N PRO A 69 0.25 -3.00 -19.27
CA PRO A 69 0.86 -2.92 -20.61
C PRO A 69 1.16 -1.48 -21.06
N ASP A 70 0.27 -0.54 -20.71
CA ASP A 70 0.44 0.90 -20.98
C ASP A 70 1.27 1.65 -19.92
N CYS A 71 2.16 0.97 -19.22
CA CYS A 71 3.00 1.57 -18.19
C CYS A 71 3.76 2.79 -18.73
N SER A 72 3.68 3.91 -18.00
CA SER A 72 4.39 5.16 -18.29
C SER A 72 4.02 5.87 -19.61
N LYS A 73 3.05 5.38 -20.40
CA LYS A 73 2.65 6.02 -21.67
C LYS A 73 2.23 7.49 -21.51
N ASP A 74 1.52 7.79 -20.42
CA ASP A 74 1.00 9.15 -20.15
C ASP A 74 2.03 10.09 -19.50
N GLY A 75 3.24 9.61 -19.13
CA GLY A 75 4.31 10.39 -18.49
C GLY A 75 3.97 11.00 -17.12
N LYS A 76 2.78 10.72 -16.56
CA LYS A 76 2.29 11.27 -15.30
C LYS A 76 2.51 10.27 -14.16
N PHE A 77 3.28 10.70 -13.16
CA PHE A 77 3.62 9.91 -11.99
C PHE A 77 3.01 10.44 -10.71
N GLU A 78 2.81 9.54 -9.75
CA GLU A 78 2.35 9.86 -8.41
C GLU A 78 2.95 8.90 -7.37
N PRO A 79 3.10 9.34 -6.12
CA PRO A 79 3.44 8.43 -5.04
C PRO A 79 2.30 7.44 -4.83
N ASP A 80 2.63 6.17 -4.72
CA ASP A 80 1.71 5.09 -4.38
C ASP A 80 2.22 4.31 -3.18
N HIS A 81 1.31 3.84 -2.33
CA HIS A 81 1.65 3.08 -1.13
C HIS A 81 1.77 1.60 -1.46
N ILE A 82 2.91 0.97 -1.14
CA ILE A 82 3.11 -0.48 -1.28
C ILE A 82 2.06 -1.23 -0.44
N ILE A 83 1.97 -0.87 0.84
CA ILE A 83 0.91 -1.28 1.76
C ILE A 83 -0.14 -0.16 1.78
N PRO A 84 -1.38 -0.40 1.34
CA PRO A 84 -2.42 0.63 1.34
C PRO A 84 -2.65 1.19 2.74
N LEU A 85 -2.89 2.51 2.84
CA LEU A 85 -3.27 3.13 4.13
C LEU A 85 -4.47 2.43 4.78
N SER A 86 -5.41 1.96 3.96
CA SER A 86 -6.56 1.19 4.40
C SER A 86 -7.05 0.25 3.31
N THR A 87 -7.46 -0.96 3.66
CA THR A 87 -8.05 -1.91 2.71
C THR A 87 -9.02 -2.87 3.41
N ASN A 88 -10.04 -3.33 2.68
CA ASN A 88 -10.93 -4.42 3.10
C ASN A 88 -10.64 -5.74 2.39
N GLU A 89 -9.57 -5.78 1.58
CA GLU A 89 -9.22 -6.97 0.79
C GLU A 89 -8.89 -8.18 1.68
N LEU A 90 -8.20 -7.98 2.81
CA LEU A 90 -7.88 -9.09 3.73
C LEU A 90 -9.13 -9.64 4.41
N ASN A 91 -10.07 -8.77 4.80
CA ASN A 91 -11.36 -9.21 5.34
C ASN A 91 -12.16 -10.06 4.34
N LYS A 92 -12.14 -9.71 3.04
CA LYS A 92 -12.80 -10.52 2.01
C LYS A 92 -12.08 -11.85 1.77
N LYS A 93 -10.74 -11.82 1.71
CA LYS A 93 -9.92 -12.97 1.28
C LYS A 93 -9.66 -13.99 2.39
N LEU A 94 -9.27 -13.51 3.57
CA LEU A 94 -8.86 -14.35 4.70
C LEU A 94 -10.04 -14.72 5.59
N ARG A 95 -11.05 -13.83 5.69
CA ARG A 95 -12.20 -13.99 6.60
C ARG A 95 -13.50 -14.28 5.87
N HIS A 96 -13.45 -14.38 4.54
CA HIS A 96 -14.60 -14.63 3.68
C HIS A 96 -15.78 -13.68 3.93
N MET A 97 -15.50 -12.46 4.40
CA MET A 97 -16.53 -11.47 4.65
C MET A 97 -17.12 -11.00 3.32
N ALA A 98 -18.40 -11.25 3.13
CA ALA A 98 -19.19 -10.72 2.04
C ALA A 98 -20.00 -9.51 2.50
N ARG A 99 -20.47 -8.70 1.54
CA ARG A 99 -21.49 -7.70 1.83
C ARG A 99 -22.79 -8.44 2.14
N THR A 100 -23.29 -8.28 3.36
CA THR A 100 -24.58 -8.84 3.78
C THR A 100 -25.74 -7.86 3.58
N SER A 101 -25.44 -6.60 3.24
CA SER A 101 -26.40 -5.52 3.02
C SER A 101 -25.87 -4.49 2.01
N THR A 102 -26.51 -3.31 1.96
CA THR A 102 -26.01 -2.14 1.20
C THR A 102 -24.67 -1.63 1.73
N GLU A 103 -24.25 -2.02 2.93
CA GLU A 103 -22.98 -1.60 3.50
C GLU A 103 -21.77 -2.28 2.84
N LYS A 104 -20.62 -1.61 2.87
CA LYS A 104 -19.35 -2.16 2.39
C LYS A 104 -18.69 -2.98 3.49
N VAL A 105 -17.98 -4.05 3.12
CA VAL A 105 -17.12 -4.79 4.06
C VAL A 105 -16.15 -3.80 4.72
N PRO A 106 -16.06 -3.78 6.07
CA PRO A 106 -15.20 -2.86 6.80
C PRO A 106 -13.75 -2.93 6.33
N ALA A 107 -13.13 -1.76 6.18
CA ALA A 107 -11.71 -1.65 5.86
C ALA A 107 -10.89 -1.53 7.15
N GLN A 108 -9.72 -2.15 7.15
CA GLN A 108 -8.73 -2.01 8.22
C GLN A 108 -7.64 -1.03 7.81
N SER A 109 -6.99 -0.42 8.80
CA SER A 109 -5.90 0.54 8.60
C SER A 109 -4.55 -0.16 8.71
N PHE A 110 -3.67 0.00 7.71
CA PHE A 110 -2.37 -0.69 7.68
C PHE A 110 -1.20 0.22 7.35
N GLY A 111 -1.07 0.68 6.10
CA GLY A 111 0.16 1.33 5.64
C GLY A 111 0.43 2.68 6.28
N SER A 112 1.70 3.04 6.39
CA SER A 112 2.18 4.36 6.82
C SER A 112 2.43 5.29 5.63
N ASN A 113 2.71 6.56 5.92
CA ASN A 113 3.20 7.53 4.92
C ASN A 113 4.74 7.58 4.85
N ASP A 114 5.43 6.63 5.47
CA ASP A 114 6.88 6.55 5.42
C ASP A 114 7.37 6.32 3.98
N ILE A 115 8.52 6.91 3.63
CA ILE A 115 9.11 6.78 2.29
C ILE A 115 9.40 5.31 1.92
N LYS A 116 9.67 4.44 2.89
CA LYS A 116 9.85 2.99 2.67
C LYS A 116 8.57 2.30 2.20
N ASN A 117 7.40 2.83 2.58
CA ASN A 117 6.11 2.33 2.11
C ASN A 117 5.67 2.98 0.79
N LEU A 118 6.47 3.88 0.21
CA LEU A 118 6.10 4.63 -0.98
C LEU A 118 6.92 4.20 -2.20
N THR A 119 6.25 4.21 -3.34
CA THR A 119 6.84 3.93 -4.64
C THR A 119 6.36 4.92 -5.69
N LEU A 120 7.09 5.03 -6.81
CA LEU A 120 6.69 5.88 -7.93
C LEU A 120 5.82 5.07 -8.89
N SER A 121 4.56 5.45 -9.04
CA SER A 121 3.61 4.79 -9.93
C SER A 121 3.20 5.72 -11.07
N CYS A 122 2.94 5.16 -12.26
CA CYS A 122 2.17 5.86 -13.27
C CYS A 122 0.68 5.65 -13.01
N LYS A 123 -0.16 6.57 -13.53
CA LYS A 123 -1.62 6.51 -13.36
C LYS A 123 -2.23 5.16 -13.76
N ARG A 124 -1.75 4.53 -14.83
CA ARG A 124 -2.26 3.25 -15.34
C ARG A 124 -1.99 2.10 -14.37
N CYS A 125 -0.75 1.97 -13.91
CA CYS A 125 -0.39 0.96 -12.92
C CYS A 125 -1.08 1.20 -11.57
N ASN A 126 -1.19 2.46 -11.13
CA ASN A 126 -1.89 2.77 -9.88
C ASN A 126 -3.38 2.39 -9.94
N ALA A 127 -4.06 2.76 -11.04
CA ALA A 127 -5.45 2.40 -11.26
C ALA A 127 -5.65 0.88 -11.28
N PHE A 128 -4.75 0.13 -11.92
CA PHE A 128 -4.77 -1.33 -11.94
C PHE A 128 -4.59 -1.93 -10.53
N LYS A 129 -3.67 -1.37 -9.74
CA LYS A 129 -3.39 -1.84 -8.37
C LYS A 129 -4.52 -1.54 -7.37
N LYS A 130 -5.34 -0.52 -7.58
CA LYS A 130 -6.34 -0.01 -6.61
C LYS A 130 -7.17 -1.06 -5.85
N HIS A 131 -7.43 -2.21 -6.46
CA HIS A 131 -8.26 -3.28 -5.89
C HIS A 131 -7.46 -4.50 -5.44
N HIS A 132 -6.13 -4.42 -5.44
CA HIS A 132 -5.24 -5.54 -5.17
C HIS A 132 -4.05 -5.10 -4.31
N ILE A 133 -3.64 -5.96 -3.38
CA ILE A 133 -2.36 -5.80 -2.69
C ILE A 133 -1.32 -6.52 -3.54
N ILE A 134 -0.62 -5.76 -4.38
CA ILE A 134 0.41 -6.28 -5.30
C ILE A 134 1.74 -5.59 -4.98
N ILE A 135 2.79 -6.39 -4.88
CA ILE A 135 4.17 -5.91 -4.85
C ILE A 135 4.79 -6.21 -6.20
N SER A 136 5.30 -5.18 -6.88
CA SER A 136 6.13 -5.37 -8.06
C SER A 136 7.46 -5.98 -7.63
N ARG A 137 7.76 -7.17 -8.13
CA ARG A 137 9.07 -7.82 -7.95
C ARG A 137 10.11 -7.15 -8.83
#